data_AF-A0A067SPE2-F1
#
_entry.id   AF-A0A067SPE2-F1
#
_cell.length_a   1.000
_cell.length_b   1.000
_cell.length_c   1.000
_cell.angle_alpha   90.00
_cell.angle_beta   90.00
_cell.angle_gamma   90.00
#
_symmetry.space_group_name_H-M   'P 1'
#
loop_
_entity.id
_entity.type
_entity.pdbx_description
1 polymer ?
#
loop_
_entity_poly.entity_id
_entity_poly.type
_entity_poly.pdbx_seq_one_letter_code
_entity_poly.pdbx_strand_id
1 'polypeptide(L)'
;RCDSIGLDGKPVNGPRGSWSHAQKMRASMTYVFGRIYGIGSQHWQRVTLSDGNVRLEGNPSISDRVATYMLDLHRRKVRGGETATSARAITPAIMERLYDFNHIPEYWEIRENHPDKSPDDIHRWGGPMVR
;
A
#
# COMPACT_ATOMS: atom_id res chain seq x y z
N ARG A 1 19.67 -11.15 1.92
CA ARG A 1 18.43 -11.69 1.32
C ARG A 1 17.52 -12.15 2.45
N CYS A 2 16.48 -11.40 2.81
CA CYS A 2 15.69 -11.65 4.03
C CYS A 2 14.62 -12.75 3.87
N ASP A 3 14.20 -13.07 2.65
CA ASP A 3 13.22 -14.13 2.33
C ASP A 3 13.85 -15.49 2.03
N SER A 4 15.18 -15.58 1.96
CA SER A 4 15.88 -16.83 1.67
C SER A 4 16.54 -17.44 2.90
N ILE A 5 16.49 -16.76 4.04
CA ILE A 5 17.13 -17.17 5.29
C ILE A 5 16.04 -17.13 6.37
N GLY A 6 15.91 -18.22 7.12
CA GLY A 6 15.01 -18.33 8.25
C GLY A 6 15.52 -17.52 9.45
N LEU A 7 14.69 -17.43 10.48
CA LEU A 7 15.06 -16.75 11.73
C LEU A 7 16.22 -17.45 12.45
N ASP A 8 16.45 -18.71 12.14
CA ASP A 8 17.57 -19.54 12.60
C ASP A 8 18.86 -19.34 11.79
N GLY A 9 18.87 -18.44 10.81
CA GLY A 9 20.03 -18.19 9.95
C GLY A 9 20.25 -19.25 8.86
N LYS A 10 19.39 -20.27 8.78
CA LYS A 10 19.48 -21.34 7.79
C LYS A 10 18.65 -21.02 6.55
N PRO A 11 18.94 -21.60 5.38
CA PRO A 11 18.07 -21.42 4.22
C PRO A 11 16.65 -21.91 4.52
N VAL A 12 15.65 -21.11 4.15
CA VAL A 12 14.24 -21.50 4.33
C VAL A 12 13.94 -22.69 3.42
N ASN A 13 13.60 -23.82 4.02
CA ASN A 13 13.08 -25.00 3.32
C ASN A 13 11.55 -24.94 3.30
N GLY A 14 10.95 -25.01 2.10
CA GLY A 14 9.50 -25.05 1.91
C GLY A 14 8.95 -24.06 0.88
N PRO A 15 7.62 -24.10 0.61
CA PRO A 15 6.97 -23.18 -0.32
C PRO A 15 7.11 -21.74 0.18
N ARG A 16 7.60 -20.86 -0.69
CA ARG A 16 7.80 -19.45 -0.36
C ARG A 16 6.46 -18.71 -0.37
N GLY A 17 6.22 -17.88 0.64
CA GLY A 17 5.05 -16.99 0.66
C GLY A 17 4.99 -16.12 -0.60
N SER A 18 3.78 -15.90 -1.13
CA SER A 18 3.55 -15.07 -2.32
C SER A 18 3.77 -13.59 -2.05
N TRP A 19 3.85 -12.78 -3.10
CA TRP A 19 3.84 -11.32 -2.97
C TRP A 19 2.63 -10.82 -2.17
N SER A 20 1.44 -11.36 -2.46
CA SER A 20 0.21 -11.02 -1.73
C SER A 20 0.31 -11.36 -0.23
N HIS A 21 0.92 -12.48 0.11
CA HIS A 21 1.15 -12.84 1.51
C HIS A 21 2.05 -11.82 2.21
N ALA A 22 3.16 -11.41 1.58
CA ALA A 22 4.04 -10.38 2.11
C ALA A 22 3.33 -9.01 2.24
N GLN A 23 2.48 -8.63 1.28
CA GLN A 23 1.68 -7.41 1.37
C GLN A 23 0.74 -7.44 2.57
N LYS A 24 0.04 -8.55 2.80
CA LYS A 24 -0.84 -8.73 3.97
C LYS A 24 -0.06 -8.61 5.27
N MET A 25 1.09 -9.30 5.38
CA MET A 25 1.97 -9.19 6.55
C MET A 25 2.41 -7.75 6.82
N ARG A 26 2.84 -7.02 5.79
CA ARG A 26 3.22 -5.61 5.93
C ARG A 26 2.04 -4.74 6.37
N ALA A 27 0.87 -4.90 5.74
CA ALA A 27 -0.33 -4.15 6.07
C ALA A 27 -0.76 -4.38 7.53
N SER A 28 -0.74 -5.65 7.99
CA SER A 28 -1.03 -6.00 9.38
C SER A 28 -0.06 -5.31 10.34
N MET A 29 1.24 -5.32 10.06
CA MET A 29 2.21 -4.65 10.94
C MET A 29 2.04 -3.13 10.92
N THR A 30 1.76 -2.54 9.75
CA THR A 30 1.46 -1.11 9.65
C THR A 30 0.26 -0.74 10.52
N TYR A 31 -0.80 -1.56 10.49
CA TYR A 31 -1.98 -1.35 11.33
C TYR A 31 -1.65 -1.51 12.82
N VAL A 32 -0.93 -2.56 13.21
CA VAL A 32 -0.56 -2.79 14.61
C VAL A 32 0.25 -1.61 15.16
N PHE A 33 1.32 -1.20 14.47
CA PHE A 33 2.14 -0.07 14.92
C PHE A 33 1.40 1.27 14.86
N GLY A 34 0.61 1.50 13.82
CA GLY A 34 -0.11 2.76 13.66
C GLY A 34 -1.29 2.91 14.63
N ARG A 35 -2.14 1.88 14.73
CA ARG A 35 -3.42 1.92 15.43
C ARG A 35 -3.35 1.39 16.86
N ILE A 36 -2.70 0.24 17.07
CA ILE A 36 -2.66 -0.41 18.40
C ILE A 36 -1.61 0.27 19.29
N TYR A 37 -0.40 0.47 18.76
CA TYR A 37 0.66 1.16 19.51
C TYR A 37 0.59 2.69 19.42
N GLY A 38 -0.35 3.24 18.64
CA GLY A 38 -0.58 4.68 18.55
C GLY A 38 0.58 5.48 17.93
N ILE A 39 1.53 4.82 17.25
CA ILE A 39 2.69 5.47 16.64
C ILE A 39 2.29 6.25 15.36
N GLY A 40 1.08 6.00 14.85
CA GLY A 40 0.55 6.65 13.67
C GLY A 40 1.29 6.28 12.38
N SER A 41 1.37 7.24 11.46
CA SER A 41 1.91 7.07 10.11
C SER A 41 3.32 7.64 9.96
N GLN A 42 4.01 7.93 11.07
CA GLN A 42 5.34 8.52 11.03
C GLN A 42 6.38 7.51 10.56
N HIS A 43 7.18 7.89 9.56
CA HIS A 43 8.25 7.06 9.03
C HIS A 43 9.27 6.67 10.11
N TRP A 44 9.78 5.43 10.05
CA TRP A 44 10.84 4.97 10.95
C TRP A 44 12.13 5.77 10.75
N GLN A 45 12.47 6.61 11.71
CA GLN A 45 13.57 7.54 11.60
C GLN A 45 14.44 7.53 12.85
N ARG A 46 15.69 7.95 12.65
CA ARG A 46 16.63 8.15 13.73
C ARG A 46 16.50 9.59 14.23
N VAL A 47 16.16 9.75 15.50
CA VAL A 47 16.04 11.04 16.17
C VAL A 47 17.18 11.16 17.18
N THR A 48 17.95 12.24 17.08
CA THR A 48 18.95 12.58 18.10
C THR A 48 18.29 13.47 19.14
N LEU A 49 18.33 13.02 20.39
CA LEU A 49 17.80 13.74 21.53
C LEU A 49 18.79 14.81 21.99
N SER A 50 18.30 15.75 22.82
CA SER A 50 19.09 16.87 23.35
C SER A 50 20.25 16.44 24.24
N ASP A 51 20.19 15.23 24.81
CA ASP A 51 21.24 14.60 25.60
C ASP A 51 22.31 13.88 24.74
N GLY A 52 22.20 13.95 23.41
CA GLY A 52 23.07 13.26 22.46
C GLY A 52 22.71 11.78 22.24
N ASN A 53 21.70 11.25 22.95
CA ASN A 53 21.26 9.88 22.73
C ASN A 53 20.47 9.76 21.43
N VAL A 54 20.59 8.59 20.79
CA VAL A 54 19.91 8.30 19.54
C VAL A 54 18.73 7.37 19.81
N ARG A 55 17.52 7.83 19.49
CA ARG A 55 16.29 7.03 19.53
C ARG A 55 15.81 6.73 18.12
N LEU A 56 15.20 5.56 17.95
CA LEU A 56 14.47 5.24 16.73
C LEU A 56 12.98 5.46 17.00
N GLU A 57 12.34 6.25 16.16
CA GLU A 57 10.93 6.62 16.29
C GLU A 57 10.16 6.38 15.00
N GLY A 58 8.84 6.21 15.12
CA GLY A 58 7.95 5.97 13.99
C GLY A 58 7.60 4.49 13.82
N ASN A 59 7.02 4.15 12.68
CA ASN A 59 6.52 2.82 12.40
C ASN A 59 7.54 2.02 11.54
N PRO A 60 8.11 0.92 12.05
CA PRO A 60 9.11 0.13 11.33
C PRO A 60 8.63 -0.43 9.99
N SER A 61 7.33 -0.73 9.85
CA SER A 61 6.78 -1.36 8.63
C SER A 61 6.73 -0.41 7.43
N ILE A 62 6.77 0.91 7.68
CA ILE A 62 6.81 1.96 6.65
C ILE A 62 8.21 2.53 6.44
N SER A 63 9.23 1.95 7.05
CA SER A 63 10.64 2.32 6.84
C SER A 63 11.09 2.17 5.38
N ASP A 64 12.08 2.96 4.96
CA ASP A 64 12.60 2.95 3.59
C ASP A 64 13.24 1.61 3.23
N ARG A 65 13.87 0.97 4.23
CA ARG A 65 14.47 -0.36 4.07
C ARG A 65 13.41 -1.40 3.76
N VAL A 66 12.29 -1.39 4.48
CA VAL A 66 11.18 -2.33 4.23
C VAL A 66 10.49 -1.98 2.90
N ALA A 67 10.30 -0.71 2.58
CA ALA A 67 9.71 -0.29 1.31
C ALA A 67 10.55 -0.77 0.10
N THR A 68 11.86 -0.52 0.13
CA THR A 68 12.81 -0.99 -0.90
C THR A 68 12.79 -2.51 -1.02
N TYR A 69 12.85 -3.21 0.12
CA TYR A 69 12.76 -4.68 0.13
C TYR A 69 11.48 -5.20 -0.51
N MET A 70 10.33 -4.57 -0.24
CA MET A 70 9.04 -4.96 -0.82
C MET A 70 9.01 -4.75 -2.34
N LEU A 71 9.58 -3.66 -2.86
CA LEU A 71 9.69 -3.44 -4.30
C LEU A 71 10.55 -4.52 -4.98
N ASP A 72 11.68 -4.86 -4.37
CA ASP A 72 12.57 -5.91 -4.87
C ASP A 72 11.93 -7.30 -4.77
N LEU A 73 11.19 -7.57 -3.69
CA LEU A 73 10.43 -8.80 -3.53
C LEU A 73 9.38 -8.92 -4.65
N HIS A 74 8.61 -7.87 -4.92
CA HIS A 74 7.62 -7.86 -6.00
C HIS A 74 8.26 -8.20 -7.35
N ARG A 75 9.36 -7.51 -7.72
CA ARG A 75 10.08 -7.77 -8.96
C ARG A 75 10.58 -9.21 -9.06
N ARG A 76 11.13 -9.75 -7.95
CA ARG A 76 11.60 -11.15 -7.89
C ARG A 76 10.47 -12.15 -8.05
N LYS A 77 9.32 -11.90 -7.42
CA LYS A 77 8.15 -12.77 -7.52
C LYS A 77 7.53 -12.74 -8.91
N VAL A 78 7.40 -11.56 -9.53
CA VAL A 78 6.93 -11.41 -10.91
C VAL A 78 7.85 -12.16 -11.88
N ARG A 79 9.17 -11.99 -11.74
CA ARG A 79 10.15 -12.76 -12.54
C ARG A 79 10.07 -14.28 -12.28
N GLY A 80 9.65 -14.69 -11.08
CA GLY A 80 9.38 -16.08 -10.74
C GLY A 80 8.06 -16.63 -11.28
N GLY A 81 7.31 -15.85 -12.07
CA GLY A 81 6.05 -16.28 -12.67
C GLY A 81 4.80 -15.89 -11.88
N GLU A 82 4.91 -15.21 -10.74
CA GLU A 82 3.73 -14.64 -10.09
C GLU A 82 3.13 -13.54 -10.99
N THR A 83 1.82 -13.53 -11.19
CA THR A 83 1.18 -12.49 -12.00
C THR A 83 1.26 -11.14 -11.30
N ALA A 84 1.74 -10.11 -12.00
CA ALA A 84 1.77 -8.75 -11.47
C ALA A 84 0.34 -8.25 -11.19
N THR A 85 0.08 -7.83 -9.95
CA THR A 85 -1.27 -7.41 -9.49
C THR A 85 -1.84 -6.24 -10.31
N SER A 86 -0.99 -5.29 -10.74
CA SER A 86 -1.40 -4.13 -11.53
C SER A 86 -1.86 -4.49 -12.95
N ALA A 87 -1.32 -5.56 -13.54
CA ALA A 87 -1.60 -5.93 -14.93
C ALA A 87 -3.03 -6.43 -15.16
N ARG A 88 -3.75 -6.84 -14.11
CA ARG A 88 -5.18 -7.24 -14.19
C ARG A 88 -6.16 -6.12 -13.84
N ALA A 89 -5.69 -5.03 -13.24
CA ALA A 89 -6.58 -3.98 -12.72
C ALA A 89 -7.15 -3.10 -13.84
N ILE A 90 -6.43 -2.95 -14.95
CA ILE A 90 -6.82 -2.12 -16.09
C ILE A 90 -6.76 -2.99 -17.35
N THR A 91 -7.92 -3.35 -17.86
CA THR A 91 -8.08 -4.07 -19.13
C THR A 91 -8.34 -3.06 -20.26
N PRO A 92 -8.12 -3.44 -21.53
CA PRO A 92 -8.50 -2.59 -22.66
C PRO A 92 -9.98 -2.17 -22.61
N ALA A 93 -10.87 -3.07 -22.21
CA ALA A 93 -12.30 -2.75 -22.02
C ALA A 93 -12.56 -1.73 -20.90
N ILE A 94 -11.76 -1.74 -19.83
CA ILE A 94 -11.85 -0.71 -18.78
C ILE A 94 -11.35 0.64 -19.32
N MET A 95 -10.30 0.64 -20.15
CA MET A 95 -9.79 1.86 -20.79
C MET A 95 -10.78 2.45 -21.80
N GLU A 96 -11.46 1.61 -22.56
CA GLU A 96 -12.54 2.02 -23.49
C GLU A 96 -13.70 2.67 -22.72
N ARG A 97 -14.19 2.03 -21.64
CA ARG A 97 -15.23 2.63 -20.80
C ARG A 97 -14.81 3.95 -20.16
N LEU A 98 -13.54 4.08 -19.77
CA LEU A 98 -13.01 5.32 -19.23
C LEU A 98 -12.95 6.41 -20.30
N TYR A 99 -12.58 6.04 -21.53
CA TYR A 99 -12.59 6.95 -22.68
C TYR A 99 -14.00 7.46 -22.96
N ASP A 100 -14.98 6.57 -23.06
CA ASP A 100 -16.39 6.91 -23.31
C ASP A 100 -16.93 7.82 -22.22
N PHE A 101 -16.69 7.49 -20.95
CA PHE A 101 -17.12 8.30 -19.81
C PHE A 101 -16.56 9.73 -19.88
N ASN A 102 -15.29 9.90 -20.25
CA ASN A 102 -14.66 11.22 -20.36
C ASN A 102 -15.09 12.01 -21.62
N HIS A 103 -15.75 11.37 -22.58
CA HIS A 103 -16.25 12.02 -23.82
C HIS A 103 -17.74 12.37 -23.75
N ILE A 104 -18.38 12.18 -22.59
CA ILE A 104 -19.74 12.64 -22.37
C ILE A 104 -19.75 14.18 -22.30
N PRO A 105 -20.51 14.89 -23.16
CA PRO A 105 -20.49 16.36 -23.24
C PRO A 105 -20.83 17.05 -21.91
N GLU A 106 -21.66 16.41 -21.08
CA GLU A 106 -22.04 16.93 -19.76
C GLU A 106 -20.85 17.10 -18.79
N TYR A 107 -19.72 16.42 -19.03
CA TYR A 107 -18.52 16.48 -18.18
C TYR A 107 -17.39 17.36 -18.73
N TRP A 108 -17.58 18.00 -19.89
CA TRP A 108 -16.59 18.93 -20.46
C TRP A 108 -16.61 20.31 -19.79
N GLU A 109 -17.74 20.69 -19.20
CA GLU A 109 -17.85 21.91 -18.42
C GLU A 109 -17.27 21.71 -17.02
N ILE A 110 -16.19 22.42 -16.71
CA ILE A 110 -15.56 22.41 -15.38
C ILE A 110 -16.54 23.06 -14.40
N ARG A 111 -17.24 22.24 -13.62
CA ARG A 111 -18.11 22.72 -12.53
C ARG A 111 -17.27 23.05 -11.31
N GLU A 112 -17.72 24.06 -10.56
CA GLU A 112 -17.10 24.42 -9.29
C GLU A 112 -17.29 23.25 -8.31
N ASN A 113 -16.17 22.66 -7.87
CA ASN A 113 -16.17 21.54 -6.92
C ASN A 113 -16.64 22.06 -5.56
N HIS A 114 -17.94 21.93 -5.27
CA HIS A 114 -18.40 21.96 -3.89
C HIS A 114 -17.98 20.63 -3.25
N PRO A 115 -17.16 20.64 -2.18
CA PRO A 115 -16.95 19.43 -1.41
C PRO A 115 -18.30 19.06 -0.80
N ASP A 116 -18.91 17.99 -1.32
CA ASP A 116 -20.07 17.39 -0.68
C ASP A 116 -19.71 17.13 0.77
N LYS A 117 -20.58 17.57 1.69
CA LYS A 117 -20.43 17.24 3.10
C LYS A 117 -20.31 15.73 3.21
N SER A 118 -19.27 15.27 3.91
CA SER A 118 -19.12 13.85 4.22
C SER A 118 -20.45 13.34 4.78
N PRO A 119 -21.06 12.31 4.16
CA PRO A 119 -22.31 11.79 4.67
C PRO A 119 -22.09 11.28 6.10
N ASP A 120 -22.96 11.68 7.03
CA ASP A 120 -22.94 11.22 8.44
C ASP A 120 -23.08 9.69 8.54
N ASP A 121 -23.61 9.06 7.49
CA ASP A 121 -23.76 7.60 7.38
C ASP A 121 -22.46 6.95 6.88
N ILE A 122 -21.83 6.19 7.78
CA ILE A 122 -20.60 5.42 7.53
C ILE A 122 -20.74 4.44 6.35
N HIS A 123 -21.95 4.03 5.96
CA HIS A 123 -22.18 3.14 4.83
C HIS A 123 -22.24 3.87 3.47
N ARG A 124 -22.26 5.21 3.45
CA ARG A 124 -22.28 6.05 2.24
C ARG A 124 -20.92 6.68 1.90
N TRP A 125 -19.84 6.15 2.47
CA TRP A 125 -18.48 6.62 2.27
C TRP A 125 -17.96 6.53 0.82
N GLY A 126 -18.64 5.76 -0.05
CA GLY A 126 -18.22 5.49 -1.43
C GLY A 126 -18.54 6.57 -2.46
N GLY A 127 -19.03 7.75 -2.04
CA GLY A 127 -19.48 8.80 -2.96
C GLY A 127 -20.85 8.52 -3.60
N PRO A 128 -21.40 9.47 -4.38
CA PRO A 128 -22.70 9.29 -5.02
C PRO A 128 -22.66 8.10 -6.00
N MET A 129 -23.60 7.16 -5.84
CA MET A 129 -23.80 6.09 -6.82
C MET A 129 -24.37 6.69 -8.10
N VAL A 130 -23.51 6.98 -9.07
CA VAL A 130 -23.93 7.29 -10.43
C VAL A 130 -24.43 5.97 -11.04
N ARG A 131 -25.71 5.96 -11.39
CA ARG A 131 -26.42 4.80 -11.96
C ARG A 131 -26.21 4.71 -13.47
#